data_AF-A0A2L0FBS1-F1
#
_entry.id   AF-A0A2L0FBS1-F1
#
_cell.length_a   1.000
_cell.length_b   1.000
_cell.length_c   1.000
_cell.angle_alpha   90.00
_cell.angle_beta   90.00
_cell.angle_gamma   90.00
#
_symmetry.space_group_name_H-M   'P 1'
#
loop_
_entity.id
_entity.type
_entity.pdbx_description
1 polymer ?
#
loop_
_entity_poly.entity_id
_entity_poly.type
_entity_poly.pdbx_seq_one_letter_code
_entity_poly.pdbx_strand_id
1 'polypeptide(L)'
;MSKTANTTLAWSFKSDLSQEEMLRRLEERWPSTWAISDSHRHGDYVAGRLTPEAAARIYQDGPRFVVHLRFSSAGGDVRMQLLAAQQLLIVEVLPLVGAHDVWPTEPLD
;
A
#
# COMPACT_ATOMS: atom_id res chain seq x y z
N MET A 1 -0.76 -29.42 6.26
CA MET A 1 -0.05 -28.12 6.28
C MET A 1 -0.65 -27.27 5.16
N SER A 2 -1.49 -26.28 5.51
CA SER A 2 -2.10 -25.39 4.52
C SER A 2 -1.05 -24.39 4.04
N LYS A 3 -0.82 -24.33 2.72
CA LYS A 3 0.15 -23.43 2.09
C LYS A 3 -0.42 -22.02 2.11
N THR A 4 0.19 -21.09 2.87
CA THR A 4 -0.19 -19.67 2.84
C THR A 4 0.00 -19.11 1.44
N ALA A 5 -1.04 -18.51 0.87
CA ALA A 5 -0.93 -17.80 -0.39
C ALA A 5 -0.42 -16.38 -0.12
N ASN A 6 0.75 -16.05 -0.67
CA ASN A 6 1.34 -14.71 -0.61
C ASN A 6 1.37 -14.12 -2.01
N THR A 7 0.93 -12.88 -2.14
CA THR A 7 0.99 -12.12 -3.40
C THR A 7 1.31 -10.68 -3.08
N THR A 8 2.26 -10.10 -3.80
CA THR A 8 2.59 -8.68 -3.71
C THR A 8 2.31 -8.04 -5.05
N LEU A 9 1.56 -6.95 -5.04
CA LEU A 9 1.34 -6.08 -6.19
C LEU A 9 1.99 -4.73 -5.90
N ALA A 10 2.46 -4.05 -6.93
CA ALA A 10 3.10 -2.75 -6.76
C ALA A 10 2.70 -1.76 -7.85
N TRP A 11 2.61 -0.49 -7.47
CA TRP A 11 2.41 0.63 -8.37
C TRP A 11 3.40 1.73 -8.02
N SER A 12 3.97 2.36 -9.03
CA SER A 12 4.73 3.59 -8.86
C SER A 12 3.87 4.78 -9.30
N PHE A 13 4.08 5.89 -8.61
CA PHE A 13 3.32 7.12 -8.82
C PHE A 13 4.16 8.34 -8.43
N LYS A 14 3.69 9.52 -8.81
CA LYS A 14 4.19 10.80 -8.30
C LYS A 14 3.14 11.43 -7.39
N SER A 15 3.60 12.27 -6.47
CA SER A 15 2.75 13.09 -5.62
C SER A 15 3.51 14.33 -5.21
N ASP A 16 2.80 15.45 -5.12
CA ASP A 16 3.32 16.70 -4.56
C ASP A 16 3.29 16.71 -3.02
N LEU A 17 2.75 15.65 -2.39
CA LEU A 17 2.67 15.52 -0.94
C LEU A 17 3.95 14.89 -0.37
N SER A 18 4.37 15.35 0.80
CA SER A 18 5.35 14.63 1.62
C SER A 18 4.71 13.38 2.23
N GLN A 19 5.52 12.42 2.68
CA GLN A 19 5.01 11.23 3.37
C GLN A 19 4.21 11.57 4.64
N GLU A 20 4.62 12.60 5.38
CA GLU A 20 3.88 13.08 6.56
C GLU A 20 2.48 13.60 6.17
N GLU A 21 2.38 14.36 5.08
CA GLU A 21 1.10 14.88 4.58
C GLU A 21 0.21 13.75 4.03
N MET A 22 0.81 12.75 3.37
CA MET A 22 0.10 11.52 2.98
C MET A 22 -0.46 10.79 4.20
N LEU A 23 0.36 10.58 5.24
CA LEU A 23 -0.08 9.94 6.48
C LEU A 23 -1.24 10.71 7.09
N ARG A 24 -1.11 12.04 7.24
CA ARG A 24 -2.14 12.89 7.82
C ARG A 24 -3.50 12.72 7.13
N ARG A 25 -3.52 12.73 5.79
CA ARG A 25 -4.76 12.53 5.00
C ARG A 25 -5.33 11.12 5.14
N LEU A 26 -4.46 10.11 5.21
CA LEU A 26 -4.88 8.72 5.43
C LEU A 26 -5.44 8.51 6.84
N GLU A 27 -4.86 9.14 7.86
CA GLU A 27 -5.36 9.11 9.25
C GLU A 27 -6.69 9.86 9.41
N GLU A 28 -6.90 10.99 8.71
CA GLU A 28 -8.19 11.69 8.69
C GLU A 28 -9.32 10.79 8.15
N ARG A 29 -9.03 9.96 7.15
CA ARG A 29 -9.98 9.02 6.58
C ARG A 29 -10.13 7.74 7.41
N TRP A 30 -9.02 7.16 7.86
CA TRP A 30 -8.95 5.93 8.63
C TRP A 30 -8.04 6.09 9.85
N PRO A 31 -8.59 6.60 10.97
CA PRO A 31 -7.83 6.83 12.19
C PRO A 31 -7.15 5.54 12.68
N SER A 32 -5.88 5.67 13.09
CA SER A 32 -5.08 4.58 13.68
C SER A 32 -4.86 3.35 12.77
N THR A 33 -5.18 3.45 11.47
CA THR A 33 -4.96 2.37 10.50
C THR A 33 -3.59 2.49 9.83
N TRP A 34 -3.07 3.71 9.75
CA TRP A 34 -1.83 4.06 9.08
C TRP A 34 -0.81 4.59 10.09
N ALA A 35 0.47 4.34 9.83
CA ALA A 35 1.58 4.87 10.61
C ALA A 35 2.82 5.00 9.73
N ILE A 36 3.74 5.91 10.11
CA ILE A 36 5.12 5.88 9.61
C ILE A 36 5.86 4.79 10.37
N SER A 37 6.67 4.01 9.65
CA SER A 37 7.53 2.98 10.21
C SER A 37 8.93 3.07 9.62
N ASP A 38 9.93 2.93 10.50
CA ASP A 38 11.34 2.96 10.14
C ASP A 38 11.89 1.54 10.12
N SER A 39 11.94 0.92 8.93
CA SER A 39 12.62 -0.38 8.69
C SER A 39 12.50 -0.82 7.24
N HIS A 40 12.77 0.08 6.29
CA HIS A 40 12.89 -0.31 4.90
C HIS A 40 14.24 0.13 4.34
N ARG A 41 14.78 -0.64 3.38
CA ARG A 41 16.03 -0.28 2.67
C ARG A 41 15.97 1.07 1.95
N HIS A 42 14.78 1.65 1.84
CA HIS A 42 14.50 2.93 1.18
C HIS A 42 14.23 4.07 2.19
N GLY A 43 14.43 3.83 3.49
CA GLY A 43 14.11 4.78 4.56
C GLY A 43 12.69 4.60 5.11
N ASP A 44 12.12 5.69 5.60
CA ASP A 44 10.81 5.73 6.25
C ASP A 44 9.70 5.42 5.24
N TYR A 45 8.65 4.75 5.71
CA TYR A 45 7.51 4.41 4.87
C TYR A 45 6.19 4.53 5.62
N VAL A 46 5.14 4.93 4.90
CA VAL A 46 3.77 4.96 5.41
C VAL A 46 3.18 3.58 5.19
N ALA A 47 2.70 2.93 6.25
CA ALA A 47 2.10 1.61 6.15
C ALA A 47 0.74 1.57 6.83
N GLY A 48 -0.16 0.77 6.26
CA GLY A 48 -1.49 0.57 6.82
C GLY A 48 -2.09 -0.74 6.39
N ARG A 49 -2.97 -1.27 7.23
CA ARG A 49 -3.71 -2.50 6.92
C ARG A 49 -5.01 -2.11 6.19
N LEU A 50 -5.16 -2.57 4.94
CA LEU A 50 -6.35 -2.32 4.14
C LEU A 50 -7.47 -3.32 4.46
N THR A 51 -7.12 -4.59 4.66
CA THR A 51 -8.01 -5.67 5.11
C THR A 51 -7.23 -6.59 6.06
N PRO A 52 -7.88 -7.51 6.79
CA PRO A 52 -7.15 -8.47 7.66
C PRO A 52 -6.02 -9.23 6.95
N GLU A 53 -6.17 -9.47 5.64
CA GLU A 53 -5.23 -10.21 4.79
C GLU A 53 -4.32 -9.31 3.94
N ALA A 54 -4.56 -7.99 3.89
CA ALA A 54 -3.87 -7.08 2.99
C ALA A 54 -3.30 -5.85 3.70
N ALA A 55 -2.01 -5.58 3.47
CA ALA A 55 -1.33 -4.39 3.96
C ALA A 55 -0.71 -3.60 2.81
N ALA A 56 -0.83 -2.28 2.88
CA ALA A 56 -0.20 -1.35 1.97
C ALA A 56 1.05 -0.74 2.61
N ARG A 57 2.08 -0.48 1.81
CA ARG A 57 3.29 0.26 2.20
C ARG A 57 3.64 1.25 1.11
N ILE A 58 3.83 2.51 1.47
CA ILE A 58 4.16 3.61 0.57
C ILE A 58 5.52 4.16 0.97
N TYR A 59 6.48 4.08 0.07
CA TYR A 59 7.84 4.58 0.28
C TYR A 59 8.30 5.41 -0.91
N GLN A 60 9.26 6.30 -0.68
CA GLN A 60 9.87 7.09 -1.73
C GLN A 60 10.97 6.28 -2.42
N ASP A 61 10.99 6.31 -3.76
CA ASP A 61 12.02 5.73 -4.61
C ASP A 61 12.49 6.79 -5.63
N GLY A 62 13.57 7.48 -5.28
CA GLY A 62 14.08 8.62 -6.04
C GLY A 62 13.05 9.74 -6.22
N PRO A 63 12.71 10.16 -7.45
CA PRO A 63 11.74 11.22 -7.71
C PRO A 63 10.28 10.75 -7.67
N ARG A 64 10.02 9.51 -7.25
CA ARG A 64 8.71 8.85 -7.29
C ARG A 64 8.40 8.20 -5.95
N PHE A 65 7.16 7.78 -5.79
CA PHE A 65 6.72 6.90 -4.73
C PHE A 65 6.38 5.52 -5.31
N VAL A 66 6.47 4.51 -4.45
CA VAL A 66 6.00 3.17 -4.74
C VAL A 66 5.06 2.75 -3.62
N VAL A 67 3.90 2.21 -4.01
CA VAL A 67 3.00 1.51 -3.10
C VAL A 67 3.05 0.02 -3.35
N HIS A 68 3.36 -0.74 -2.31
CA HIS A 68 3.23 -2.20 -2.28
C HIS A 68 1.93 -2.58 -1.61
N LEU A 69 1.16 -3.45 -2.25
CA LEU A 69 0.04 -4.16 -1.65
C LEU A 69 0.47 -5.60 -1.40
N ARG A 70 0.77 -5.92 -0.14
CA ARG A 70 1.09 -7.28 0.28
C ARG A 70 -0.17 -7.97 0.77
N PHE A 71 -0.48 -9.10 0.16
CA PHE A 71 -1.58 -9.99 0.53
C PHE A 71 -1.03 -11.29 1.12
N SER A 72 -1.62 -11.75 2.23
CA SER A 72 -1.31 -13.00 2.90
C SER A 72 -2.57 -13.59 3.50
N SER A 73 -3.04 -14.74 2.99
CA SER A 73 -4.22 -15.44 3.52
C SER A 73 -3.92 -16.91 3.85
N ALA A 74 -4.49 -17.36 4.97
CA ALA A 74 -4.41 -18.74 5.46
C ALA A 74 -5.51 -19.66 4.88
N GLY A 75 -6.48 -19.12 4.15
CA GLY A 75 -7.56 -19.88 3.50
C GLY A 75 -8.76 -19.00 3.11
N GLY A 76 -9.50 -19.37 2.05
CA GLY A 76 -10.65 -18.63 1.51
C GLY A 76 -10.57 -18.39 0.00
N ASP A 77 -11.52 -17.63 -0.56
CA ASP A 77 -11.45 -17.15 -1.96
C ASP A 77 -10.45 -15.99 -2.07
N VAL A 78 -9.17 -16.38 -2.17
CA VAL A 78 -8.00 -15.49 -2.26
C VAL A 78 -8.15 -14.44 -3.35
N ARG A 79 -8.79 -14.80 -4.47
CA ARG A 79 -8.90 -13.92 -5.63
C ARG A 79 -9.85 -12.76 -5.35
N MET A 80 -11.02 -13.04 -4.77
CA MET A 80 -12.00 -12.01 -4.43
C MET A 80 -11.46 -11.05 -3.37
N GLN A 81 -10.76 -11.55 -2.35
CA GLN A 81 -10.16 -10.72 -1.31
C GLN A 81 -9.02 -9.83 -1.86
N LEU A 82 -8.16 -10.38 -2.72
CA LEU A 82 -7.12 -9.61 -3.39
C LEU A 82 -7.71 -8.50 -4.26
N LEU A 83 -8.76 -8.80 -5.03
CA LEU A 83 -9.45 -7.82 -5.88
C LEU A 83 -10.08 -6.70 -5.05
N ALA A 84 -10.71 -7.03 -3.91
CA ALA A 84 -11.28 -6.03 -3.01
C ALA A 84 -10.22 -5.10 -2.42
N ALA A 85 -9.08 -5.67 -1.96
CA ALA A 85 -7.97 -4.88 -1.43
C ALA A 85 -7.32 -4.00 -2.50
N GLN A 86 -7.16 -4.52 -3.72
CA GLN A 86 -6.66 -3.77 -4.88
C GLN A 86 -7.61 -2.62 -5.23
N GLN A 87 -8.92 -2.86 -5.23
CA GLN A 87 -9.90 -1.83 -5.52
C GLN A 87 -9.88 -0.72 -4.46
N LEU A 88 -9.81 -1.07 -3.17
CA LEU A 88 -9.70 -0.09 -2.09
C LEU A 88 -8.43 0.76 -2.23
N LEU A 89 -7.30 0.13 -2.58
CA LEU A 89 -6.05 0.84 -2.83
C LEU A 89 -6.19 1.85 -4.00
N ILE A 90 -6.70 1.38 -5.14
CA ILE A 90 -6.77 2.20 -6.36
C ILE A 90 -7.79 3.32 -6.24
N VAL A 91 -8.95 3.04 -5.66
CA VAL A 91 -10.09 3.97 -5.65
C VAL A 91 -10.02 4.95 -4.48
N GLU A 92 -9.49 4.54 -3.33
CA GLU A 92 -9.50 5.41 -2.15
C GLU A 92 -8.10 5.83 -1.71
N VAL A 93 -7.13 4.92 -1.60
CA VAL A 93 -5.80 5.25 -1.06
C VAL A 93 -5.00 6.11 -2.03
N LEU A 94 -4.87 5.70 -3.30
CA LEU A 94 -4.06 6.42 -4.29
C LEU A 94 -4.53 7.89 -4.47
N PRO A 95 -5.83 8.19 -4.59
CA PRO A 95 -6.29 9.58 -4.65
C PRO A 95 -6.00 10.38 -3.37
N LEU A 96 -6.14 9.78 -2.19
CA LEU A 96 -5.88 10.47 -0.92
C LEU A 96 -4.43 10.90 -0.75
N VAL A 97 -3.48 10.08 -1.24
CA VAL A 97 -2.05 10.41 -1.23
C VAL A 97 -1.63 11.30 -2.40
N GLY A 98 -2.59 11.85 -3.15
CA GLY A 98 -2.32 12.73 -4.29
C GLY A 98 -1.63 12.04 -5.44
N ALA A 99 -1.82 10.72 -5.61
CA ALA A 99 -1.15 9.97 -6.64
C ALA A 99 -1.59 10.40 -8.05
N HIS A 100 -0.61 10.74 -8.88
CA HIS A 100 -0.77 10.95 -10.32
C HIS A 100 0.36 10.26 -11.07
N ASP A 101 0.21 10.16 -12.40
CA ASP A 101 1.04 9.31 -13.25
C ASP A 101 1.19 7.90 -12.64
N VAL A 102 0.09 7.18 -12.40
CA VAL A 102 0.15 5.86 -11.75
C VAL A 102 0.40 4.77 -12.80
N TRP A 103 1.39 3.90 -12.59
CA TRP A 103 1.57 2.70 -13.40
C TRP A 103 1.98 1.48 -12.55
N PRO A 104 1.60 0.25 -12.95
CA PRO A 104 2.07 -0.97 -12.30
C PRO A 104 3.59 -1.10 -12.39
N THR A 105 4.23 -1.59 -11.33
CA THR A 105 5.66 -1.88 -11.30
C THR A 105 5.91 -3.25 -10.68
N GLU A 106 7.10 -3.81 -10.89
CA GLU A 106 7.50 -5.02 -10.19
C GLU A 106 7.65 -4.73 -8.68
N PRO A 107 7.14 -5.61 -7.79
CA PRO A 107 7.42 -5.50 -6.37
C PRO A 107 8.90 -5.64 -6.11
N LEU A 108 9.49 -4.63 -5.47
CA LEU A 108 10.88 -4.69 -5.05
C LEU A 108 10.91 -5.34 -3.66
N ASP A 109 11.19 -6.66 -3.59
CA ASP A 109 11.41 -7.41 -2.33
C ASP A 109 12.62 -6.91 -1.55
#